data_AF-A0A0F4V7T1-F1
#
_entry.id   AF-A0A0F4V7T1-F1
#
_cell.length_a   1.000
_cell.length_b   1.000
_cell.length_c   1.000
_cell.angle_alpha   90.00
_cell.angle_beta   90.00
_cell.angle_gamma   90.00
#
_symmetry.space_group_name_H-M   'P 1'
#
loop_
_entity.id
_entity.type
_entity.pdbx_description
1 polymer ?
#
loop_
_entity_poly.entity_id
_entity_poly.type
_entity_poly.pdbx_seq_one_letter_code
_entity_poly.pdbx_strand_id
1 'polypeptide(L)'
;MRTLNRLLLAGLFASVPLAVMAADDAPTPEPEVTIRTEGDKTIQEYRQNGFLYAIKVTPKGAPPYFLVRADGTDANFIRSDQPDMLIPSWKIFEWK
;
A
#
# COMPACT_ATOMS: atom_id res chain seq x y z
N MET A 1 -48.26 -25.46 21.45
CA MET A 1 -47.09 -25.76 20.58
C MET A 1 -46.62 -24.61 19.67
N ARG A 2 -47.43 -23.55 19.42
CA ARG A 2 -47.05 -22.45 18.50
C ARG A 2 -46.29 -21.27 19.14
N THR A 3 -46.21 -21.21 20.46
CA THR A 3 -45.55 -20.13 21.23
C THR A 3 -44.06 -20.38 21.45
N LEU A 4 -43.62 -21.65 21.45
CA LEU A 4 -42.22 -22.03 21.63
C LEU A 4 -41.35 -21.63 20.42
N ASN A 5 -41.91 -21.72 19.21
CA ASN A 5 -41.21 -21.38 17.96
C ASN A 5 -40.97 -19.86 17.80
N ARG A 6 -41.77 -19.01 18.48
CA ARG A 6 -41.65 -17.55 18.43
C ARG A 6 -40.53 -17.03 19.35
N LEU A 7 -40.25 -17.73 20.45
CA LEU A 7 -39.17 -17.39 21.37
C LEU A 7 -37.79 -17.79 20.81
N LEU A 8 -37.73 -18.90 20.06
CA LEU A 8 -36.51 -19.32 19.34
C LEU A 8 -36.08 -18.31 18.25
N LEU A 9 -37.03 -17.67 17.57
CA LEU A 9 -36.74 -16.68 16.53
C LEU A 9 -36.29 -15.31 17.10
N ALA A 10 -36.77 -14.93 18.28
CA ALA A 10 -36.34 -13.71 18.97
C ALA A 10 -34.93 -13.83 19.58
N GLY A 11 -34.56 -15.04 20.06
CA GLY A 11 -33.20 -15.31 20.54
C GLY A 11 -32.14 -15.22 19.43
N LEU A 12 -32.48 -15.61 18.20
CA LEU A 12 -31.57 -15.56 17.05
C LEU A 12 -31.27 -14.13 16.58
N PHE A 13 -32.17 -13.16 16.82
CA PHE A 13 -31.95 -11.75 16.50
C PHE A 13 -31.16 -10.98 17.57
N ALA A 14 -31.17 -11.45 18.82
CA ALA A 14 -30.44 -10.80 19.92
C ALA A 14 -28.93 -11.10 19.91
N SER A 15 -28.48 -12.14 19.19
CA SER A 15 -27.06 -12.50 19.08
C SER A 15 -26.33 -11.87 17.88
N VAL A 16 -27.05 -11.27 16.94
CA VAL A 16 -26.47 -10.63 15.73
C VAL A 16 -25.62 -9.38 16.02
N PRO A 17 -25.94 -8.49 17.00
CA PRO A 17 -25.18 -7.25 17.17
C PRO A 17 -23.75 -7.47 17.68
N LEU A 18 -23.49 -8.54 18.43
CA LEU A 18 -22.18 -8.81 19.02
C LEU A 18 -21.13 -9.27 18.00
N ALA A 19 -21.55 -9.86 16.88
CA ALA A 19 -20.64 -10.30 15.82
C ALA A 19 -20.15 -9.14 14.93
N VAL A 20 -20.93 -8.05 14.82
CA VAL A 20 -20.60 -6.91 13.96
C VAL A 20 -19.53 -6.00 14.57
N MET A 21 -19.40 -5.95 15.90
CA MET A 21 -18.45 -5.07 16.57
C MET A 21 -16.98 -5.54 16.55
N ALA A 22 -16.69 -6.73 16.02
CA ALA A 22 -15.35 -7.33 16.00
C ALA A 22 -14.65 -7.25 14.63
N ALA A 23 -15.26 -6.66 13.61
CA ALA A 23 -14.74 -6.69 12.23
C ALA A 23 -13.81 -5.51 11.88
N ASP A 24 -13.66 -4.52 12.76
CA ASP A 24 -12.93 -3.27 12.46
C ASP A 24 -11.46 -3.28 12.91
N ASP A 25 -10.98 -4.40 13.46
CA ASP A 25 -9.63 -4.56 14.00
C ASP A 25 -8.71 -5.37 13.06
N ALA A 26 -9.09 -5.51 11.78
CA ALA A 26 -8.20 -6.12 10.81
C ALA A 26 -6.97 -5.21 10.65
N PRO A 27 -5.74 -5.69 10.96
CA PRO A 27 -4.55 -4.87 10.83
C PRO A 27 -4.44 -4.42 9.37
N THR A 28 -4.60 -3.11 9.16
CA THR A 28 -4.32 -2.55 7.85
C THR A 28 -2.81 -2.66 7.67
N PRO A 29 -2.34 -3.24 6.56
CA PRO A 29 -0.91 -3.42 6.35
C PRO A 29 -0.21 -2.06 6.45
N GLU A 30 0.77 -1.95 7.34
CA GLU A 30 1.55 -0.72 7.48
C GLU A 30 2.48 -0.56 6.26
N PRO A 31 2.70 0.66 5.78
CA PRO A 31 3.67 0.91 4.73
C PRO A 31 5.09 0.65 5.26
N GLU A 32 5.83 -0.19 4.55
CA GLU A 32 7.23 -0.49 4.83
C GLU A 32 8.13 0.53 4.13
N VAL A 33 9.10 1.09 4.86
CA VAL A 33 10.09 2.03 4.30
C VAL A 33 11.49 1.48 4.46
N THR A 34 12.14 1.15 3.34
CA THR A 34 13.54 0.73 3.32
C THR A 34 14.44 1.92 2.97
N ILE A 35 15.43 2.21 3.82
CA ILE A 35 16.37 3.31 3.61
C ILE A 35 17.75 2.74 3.33
N ARG A 36 18.38 3.19 2.24
CA ARG A 36 19.77 2.88 1.93
C ARG A 36 20.54 4.12 1.48
N THR A 37 21.84 4.10 1.70
CA THR A 37 22.77 5.11 1.17
C THR A 37 23.57 4.50 0.04
N GLU A 38 23.66 5.22 -1.08
CA GLU A 38 24.37 4.77 -2.28
C GLU A 38 25.23 5.91 -2.82
N GLY A 39 26.52 5.91 -2.47
CA GLY A 39 27.43 7.01 -2.80
C GLY A 39 26.96 8.33 -2.15
N ASP A 40 26.76 9.36 -2.97
CA ASP A 40 26.31 10.69 -2.53
C ASP A 40 24.78 10.86 -2.54
N LYS A 41 23.99 9.78 -2.50
CA LYS A 41 22.53 9.85 -2.44
C LYS A 41 21.94 8.90 -1.40
N THR A 42 20.87 9.33 -0.75
CA THR A 42 20.03 8.50 0.12
C THR A 42 18.76 8.10 -0.64
N ILE A 43 18.44 6.82 -0.65
CA ILE A 43 17.27 6.25 -1.32
C ILE A 43 16.32 5.69 -0.26
N GLN A 44 15.05 6.10 -0.33
CA GLN A 44 13.97 5.56 0.50
C GLN A 44 12.94 4.89 -0.40
N GLU A 45 12.75 3.59 -0.22
CA GLU A 45 11.75 2.79 -0.94
C GLU A 45 10.50 2.61 -0.07
N TYR A 46 9.35 2.99 -0.61
CA TYR A 46 8.06 2.88 0.06
C TYR A 46 7.26 1.72 -0.53
N ARG A 47 6.97 0.73 0.30
CA ARG A 47 6.25 -0.48 -0.08
C ARG A 47 4.95 -0.58 0.71
N GLN A 48 3.88 -0.97 0.03
CA GLN A 48 2.59 -1.26 0.64
C GLN A 48 2.20 -2.66 0.18
N ASN A 49 2.00 -3.61 1.11
CA ASN A 49 1.71 -5.01 0.73
C ASN A 49 2.77 -5.62 -0.21
N GLY A 50 4.04 -5.27 -0.04
CA GLY A 50 5.13 -5.68 -0.93
C GLY A 50 5.21 -4.92 -2.27
N PHE A 51 4.20 -4.12 -2.61
CA PHE A 51 4.18 -3.29 -3.82
C PHE A 51 4.97 -2.00 -3.62
N LEU A 52 6.06 -1.83 -4.38
CA LEU A 52 6.88 -0.62 -4.38
C LEU A 52 6.18 0.49 -5.17
N TYR A 53 5.50 1.40 -4.46
CA TYR A 53 4.69 2.45 -5.09
C TYR A 53 5.44 3.77 -5.24
N ALA A 54 6.43 4.03 -4.38
CA ALA A 54 7.23 5.25 -4.45
C ALA A 54 8.69 5.03 -4.04
N ILE A 55 9.58 5.83 -4.61
CA ILE A 55 10.98 5.92 -4.24
C ILE A 55 11.32 7.39 -4.07
N LYS A 56 11.83 7.77 -2.90
CA LYS A 56 12.39 9.10 -2.68
C LYS A 56 13.91 9.04 -2.80
N VAL A 57 14.45 9.88 -3.67
CA VAL A 57 15.89 10.03 -3.84
C VAL A 57 16.30 11.37 -3.27
N THR A 58 17.25 11.36 -2.34
CA THR A 58 17.83 12.56 -1.72
C THR A 58 19.31 12.64 -2.08
N PRO A 59 19.67 13.31 -3.19
CA PRO A 59 21.05 13.54 -3.58
C PRO A 59 21.74 14.59 -2.68
N LYS A 60 23.05 14.48 -2.50
CA LYS A 60 23.86 15.45 -1.75
C LYS A 60 23.99 16.74 -2.55
N GLY A 61 23.47 17.84 -2.01
CA GLY A 61 23.56 19.17 -2.63
C GLY A 61 22.49 19.49 -3.68
N ALA A 62 21.47 18.63 -3.85
CA ALA A 62 20.32 18.90 -4.70
C ALA A 62 19.01 18.54 -3.97
N PRO A 63 17.87 19.15 -4.34
CA PRO A 63 16.60 18.87 -3.69
C PRO A 63 16.17 17.41 -3.93
N PRO A 64 15.48 16.79 -2.95
CA PRO A 64 14.96 15.44 -3.12
C PRO A 64 13.84 15.40 -4.16
N TYR A 65 13.72 14.27 -4.85
CA TYR A 65 12.63 14.01 -5.79
C TYR A 65 12.01 12.63 -5.56
N PHE A 66 10.75 12.49 -5.96
CA PHE A 66 10.00 11.25 -5.85
C PHE A 66 9.79 10.62 -7.21
N LEU A 67 10.03 9.32 -7.30
CA LEU A 67 9.65 8.44 -8.39
C LEU A 67 8.41 7.66 -7.94
N VAL A 68 7.27 7.88 -8.59
CA VAL A 68 5.98 7.25 -8.25
C VAL A 68 5.56 6.33 -9.40
N ARG A 69 5.04 5.14 -9.09
CA ARG A 69 4.54 4.22 -10.12
C ARG A 69 3.39 4.88 -10.90
N ALA A 70 3.50 4.89 -12.23
CA ALA A 70 2.53 5.48 -13.14
C ALA A 70 1.23 4.65 -13.23
N ASP A 71 1.41 3.34 -13.38
CA ASP A 71 0.36 2.35 -13.43
C ASP A 71 0.85 1.09 -12.69
N GLY A 72 -0.05 0.37 -12.03
CA GLY A 72 0.30 -0.80 -11.21
C GLY A 72 0.90 -1.97 -12.01
N THR A 73 1.08 -1.82 -13.31
CA THR A 73 1.35 -2.89 -14.27
C THR A 73 2.76 -2.82 -14.87
N ASP A 74 3.30 -1.64 -15.17
CA ASP A 74 4.65 -1.51 -15.73
C ASP A 74 5.65 -0.90 -14.75
N ALA A 75 6.94 -1.21 -14.93
CA ALA A 75 8.05 -0.65 -14.13
C ALA A 75 8.33 0.84 -14.44
N ASN A 76 7.33 1.56 -14.92
CA ASN A 76 7.43 2.98 -15.27
C ASN A 76 7.19 3.82 -14.02
N PHE A 77 8.19 4.65 -13.71
CA PHE A 77 8.11 5.64 -12.65
C PHE A 77 8.04 7.03 -13.27
N ILE A 78 7.19 7.88 -12.68
CA ILE A 78 7.05 9.29 -13.02
C ILE A 78 7.64 10.13 -11.89
N ARG A 79 8.30 11.23 -12.25
CA ARG A 79 8.73 12.21 -11.25
C ARG A 79 7.53 12.98 -10.75
N SER A 80 7.31 12.95 -9.44
CA SER A 80 6.16 13.65 -8.84
C SER A 80 6.18 15.17 -9.08
N ASP A 81 7.37 15.76 -9.23
CA ASP A 81 7.55 17.20 -9.45
C ASP A 81 7.54 17.59 -10.94
N GLN A 82 7.68 16.62 -11.84
CA GLN A 82 7.69 16.81 -13.29
C GLN A 82 6.92 15.67 -13.96
N PRO A 83 5.57 15.65 -13.85
CA PRO A 83 4.76 14.52 -14.28
C PRO A 83 4.77 14.31 -15.80
N ASP A 84 4.92 15.39 -16.57
CA ASP A 84 4.99 15.33 -18.04
C ASP A 84 6.36 14.88 -18.57
N MET A 85 7.35 14.73 -17.68
CA MET A 85 8.69 14.27 -18.06
C MET A 85 8.72 12.76 -18.17
N LEU A 86 8.85 12.26 -19.40
CA LEU A 86 9.08 10.85 -19.67
C LEU A 86 10.45 10.45 -19.13
N ILE A 87 10.49 9.73 -18.00
CA ILE A 87 11.73 9.10 -17.54
C ILE A 87 11.99 7.88 -18.44
N PRO A 88 13.12 7.82 -19.15
CA PRO A 88 13.44 6.64 -19.93
C PRO A 88 13.55 5.41 -19.01
N SER A 89 12.75 4.39 -19.28
CA SER A 89 12.84 3.09 -18.59
C SER A 89 13.82 2.19 -19.33
N TRP A 90 14.95 1.90 -18.71
CA TRP A 90 15.90 0.89 -19.17
C TRP A 90 15.73 -0.35 -18.29
N LYS A 91 15.38 -1.49 -18.90
CA LYS A 91 15.31 -2.78 -18.19
C LYS A 91 16.74 -3.27 -17.95
N ILE A 92 17.23 -3.15 -16.71
CA ILE A 92 18.62 -3.49 -16.36
C ILE A 92 18.78 -5.01 -16.16
N PHE A 93 17.78 -5.66 -15.57
CA PHE A 93 17.76 -7.10 -15.35
C PHE A 93 16.37 -7.68 -15.60
N GLU A 94 16.32 -8.80 -16.31
CA GLU A 94 15.14 -9.64 -16.46
C GLU A 94 15.53 -11.08 -16.11
N TRP A 95 14.85 -11.64 -15.13
CA TRP A 95 15.05 -13.03 -14.72
C TRP A 95 13.82 -13.82 -15.21
N LYS A 96 14.07 -14.91 -15.94
CA LYS A 96 13.06 -15.88 -16.36
C LYS A 96 12.78 -16.89 -15.27
#